data_AF-A0A4W5PKF2-F1
#
_entry.id   AF-A0A4W5PKF2-F1
#
_cell.length_a   1.000
_cell.length_b   1.000
_cell.length_c   1.000
_cell.angle_alpha   90.00
_cell.angle_beta   90.00
_cell.angle_gamma   90.00
#
_symmetry.space_group_name_H-M   'P 1'
#
loop_
_entity.id
_entity.type
_entity.pdbx_description
1 polymer ?
#
loop_
_entity_poly.entity_id
_entity_poly.type
_entity_poly.pdbx_seq_one_letter_code
_entity_poly.pdbx_strand_id
1 'polypeptide(L)'
;IYSKEDYLQLSTEGDPRDSLRSFTDLSAMEGVTGVYEPVQHHWFHCQNLVDCRSSWIPFSREDSLQLEERHKHGETSGEEEEEVVVATEGRRFDVRLKERRCFAVYWEQPPLEVRRCSWFHKGDKDIFYTPYPEDTSLVLEEAYMMAVKLNDWKKKKIEFPTGETVVLHSPKLMTQQQTIPLKDWISLPSVQSQPRTVKRGLEDIRIELPEGEPDQVDHLVFMVHGIGPTCDIQLRGVVPCVNDFRGASLSLLSSHFKQSQDGTHMGRVEFLPVDWHRVLHGDATGVDDDIQRITLPSISRLRQFSNSTVLDLFFYNSPTYCQTIIDTVASEINRLHQVFLQRHPQFTGAVSLAGHSLGQYVIDLS
;
A
#
# COMPACT_ATOMS: atom_id res chain seq x y z
N ILE A 1 78.82 1.99 -15.69
CA ILE A 1 77.78 1.72 -16.71
C ILE A 1 76.45 1.77 -15.94
N TYR A 2 75.97 2.99 -15.65
CA TYR A 2 74.81 3.68 -16.26
C TYR A 2 73.48 2.93 -16.02
N SER A 3 72.35 3.48 -15.55
CA SER A 3 71.87 4.82 -15.13
C SER A 3 70.63 4.56 -14.24
N LYS A 4 70.33 5.18 -13.09
CA LYS A 4 70.00 6.58 -12.72
C LYS A 4 68.76 7.16 -13.43
N GLU A 5 67.68 7.34 -12.64
CA GLU A 5 66.51 8.26 -12.71
C GLU A 5 65.36 7.61 -11.90
N ASP A 6 65.20 7.77 -10.58
CA ASP A 6 64.93 8.96 -9.73
C ASP A 6 63.66 9.71 -10.20
N TYR A 7 62.49 9.47 -9.62
CA TYR A 7 61.90 10.16 -8.45
C TYR A 7 62.01 11.71 -8.46
N LEU A 8 60.81 12.32 -8.38
CA LEU A 8 60.44 13.66 -7.87
C LEU A 8 60.49 14.89 -8.81
N GLN A 9 59.30 15.48 -8.93
CA GLN A 9 58.95 16.89 -8.73
C GLN A 9 58.51 17.78 -9.92
N LEU A 10 57.39 18.45 -9.61
CA LEU A 10 56.97 19.82 -9.96
C LEU A 10 56.10 20.07 -11.20
N SER A 11 54.81 20.25 -10.90
CA SER A 11 53.91 21.36 -11.30
C SER A 11 54.41 22.34 -12.36
N THR A 12 53.64 22.48 -13.44
CA THR A 12 53.52 23.72 -14.23
C THR A 12 52.08 23.89 -14.74
N GLU A 13 51.44 24.93 -14.21
CA GLU A 13 50.48 25.89 -14.81
C GLU A 13 49.62 25.46 -16.02
N GLY A 14 48.30 25.39 -15.80
CA GLY A 14 47.27 25.50 -16.83
C GLY A 14 46.54 26.86 -16.72
N ASP A 15 46.61 27.63 -17.81
CA ASP A 15 46.18 29.02 -18.03
C ASP A 15 44.69 29.30 -17.70
N PRO A 16 44.34 30.38 -16.97
CA PRO A 16 42.97 30.73 -16.60
C PRO A 16 42.20 31.45 -17.73
N ARG A 17 41.94 30.76 -18.85
CA ARG A 17 41.24 31.33 -20.02
C ARG A 17 40.05 30.54 -20.58
N ASP A 18 39.54 29.53 -19.88
CA ASP A 18 38.29 28.84 -20.29
C ASP A 18 37.02 29.33 -19.56
N SER A 19 37.12 30.45 -18.86
CA SER A 19 36.01 31.10 -18.16
C SER A 19 35.38 32.23 -18.98
N LEU A 20 35.00 32.04 -20.26
CA LEU A 20 34.07 32.95 -20.94
C LEU A 20 33.54 32.42 -22.29
N ARG A 21 32.59 31.47 -22.26
CA ARG A 21 31.62 31.29 -23.37
C ARG A 21 30.25 30.93 -22.82
N SER A 22 29.54 31.94 -22.35
CA SER A 22 28.09 31.94 -22.24
C SER A 22 27.48 32.64 -23.47
N PHE A 23 26.26 32.23 -23.80
CA PHE A 23 25.32 32.86 -24.75
C PHE A 23 25.59 32.66 -26.24
N THR A 24 25.01 31.60 -26.81
CA THR A 24 23.82 31.68 -27.69
C THR A 24 23.61 30.32 -28.33
N ASP A 25 22.75 29.50 -27.74
CA ASP A 25 22.01 28.53 -28.53
C ASP A 25 20.53 28.67 -28.19
N LEU A 26 19.96 29.73 -28.76
CA LEU A 26 18.55 30.14 -28.70
C LEU A 26 17.84 29.67 -29.98
N SER A 27 18.14 28.47 -30.49
CA SER A 27 17.52 27.98 -31.73
C SER A 27 16.91 26.58 -31.67
N ALA A 28 16.98 25.85 -30.56
CA ALA A 28 16.21 24.62 -30.35
C ALA A 28 14.91 24.88 -29.55
N MET A 29 14.13 25.86 -29.97
CA MET A 29 12.73 26.05 -29.54
C MET A 29 11.85 25.87 -30.78
N GLU A 30 11.94 24.70 -31.41
CA GLU A 30 10.87 24.26 -32.30
C GLU A 30 9.65 23.94 -31.43
N GLY A 31 8.58 24.72 -31.66
CA GLY A 31 7.35 24.62 -30.92
C GLY A 31 6.76 23.22 -31.01
N VAL A 32 6.82 22.48 -29.91
CA VAL A 32 5.86 21.41 -29.66
C VAL A 32 4.51 22.11 -29.54
N THR A 33 3.73 22.09 -30.62
CA THR A 33 2.29 22.29 -30.54
C THR A 33 1.77 21.15 -29.66
N GLY A 34 1.70 21.41 -28.36
CA GLY A 34 1.37 20.40 -27.37
C GLY A 34 -0.04 19.91 -27.58
N VAL A 35 -0.20 18.76 -28.21
CA VAL A 35 -1.47 18.04 -28.20
C VAL A 35 -1.70 17.63 -26.75
N TYR A 36 -2.82 18.04 -26.19
CA TYR A 36 -3.21 17.60 -24.85
C TYR A 36 -3.58 16.12 -24.90
N GLU A 37 -2.90 15.31 -24.08
CA GLU A 37 -3.20 13.91 -23.87
C GLU A 37 -3.84 13.73 -22.48
N PRO A 38 -4.98 13.01 -22.34
CA PRO A 38 -5.61 12.78 -21.04
C PRO A 38 -4.69 12.09 -20.03
N VAL A 39 -4.78 12.47 -18.76
CA VAL A 39 -3.96 11.86 -17.71
C VAL A 39 -4.40 10.42 -17.43
N GLN A 40 -3.43 9.52 -17.35
CA GLN A 40 -3.67 8.16 -16.88
C GLN A 40 -3.80 8.16 -15.36
N HIS A 41 -4.85 7.51 -14.86
CA HIS A 41 -5.10 7.38 -13.44
C HIS A 41 -4.56 6.04 -12.95
N HIS A 42 -4.09 6.04 -11.71
CA HIS A 42 -3.72 4.82 -11.00
C HIS A 42 -4.31 4.86 -9.60
N TRP A 43 -4.81 3.72 -9.14
CA TRP A 43 -5.46 3.62 -7.84
C TRP A 43 -4.44 3.33 -6.74
N PHE A 44 -4.63 3.97 -5.58
CA PHE A 44 -3.81 3.78 -4.39
C PHE A 44 -4.70 3.51 -3.18
N HIS A 45 -4.16 2.84 -2.16
CA HIS A 45 -4.77 2.74 -0.85
C HIS A 45 -3.85 3.29 0.24
N CYS A 46 -4.43 3.78 1.34
CA CYS A 46 -3.69 4.34 2.46
C CYS A 46 -3.55 3.29 3.57
N GLN A 47 -2.32 2.85 3.86
CA GLN A 47 -2.05 1.82 4.88
C GLN A 47 -2.14 2.36 6.32
N ASN A 48 -1.98 3.67 6.52
CA ASN A 48 -2.04 4.29 7.84
C ASN A 48 -2.76 5.64 7.77
N LEU A 49 -3.94 5.71 8.38
CA LEU A 49 -4.79 6.90 8.41
C LEU A 49 -4.23 8.01 9.34
N VAL A 50 -3.27 7.70 10.22
CA VAL A 50 -2.68 8.65 11.17
C VAL A 50 -1.48 9.39 10.57
N ASP A 51 -0.72 8.75 9.66
CA ASP A 51 0.38 9.38 8.91
C ASP A 51 0.24 9.10 7.41
N CYS A 52 -0.62 9.88 6.75
CA CYS A 52 -0.96 9.68 5.34
C CYS A 52 0.13 10.13 4.36
N ARG A 53 1.24 10.75 4.80
CA ARG A 53 2.24 11.33 3.88
C ARG A 53 3.12 10.27 3.20
N SER A 54 3.42 9.19 3.90
CA SER A 54 4.28 8.09 3.44
C SER A 54 3.52 6.75 3.27
N SER A 55 2.20 6.75 3.43
CA SER A 55 1.41 5.53 3.58
C SER A 55 0.54 5.17 2.38
N TRP A 56 0.69 5.87 1.24
CA TRP A 56 -0.02 5.56 0.01
C TRP A 56 0.70 4.47 -0.77
N ILE A 57 0.05 3.32 -0.91
CA ILE A 57 0.56 2.15 -1.61
C ILE A 57 -0.23 2.00 -2.93
N PRO A 58 0.44 1.83 -4.07
CA PRO A 58 -0.24 1.61 -5.33
C PRO A 58 -0.89 0.23 -5.34
N PHE A 59 -2.12 0.15 -5.87
CA PHE A 59 -2.66 -1.15 -6.29
C PHE A 59 -1.80 -1.74 -7.41
N SER A 60 -1.91 -3.06 -7.61
CA SER A 60 -1.30 -3.71 -8.76
C SER A 60 -1.80 -3.09 -10.08
N ARG A 61 -1.03 -3.25 -11.16
CA ARG A 61 -1.42 -2.75 -12.48
C ARG A 61 -2.76 -3.35 -12.91
N GLU A 62 -2.95 -4.63 -12.69
CA GLU A 62 -4.19 -5.34 -12.98
C GLU A 62 -5.37 -4.81 -12.15
N ASP A 63 -5.23 -4.74 -10.83
CA ASP A 63 -6.30 -4.24 -9.94
C ASP A 63 -6.67 -2.79 -10.28
N SER A 64 -5.67 -1.93 -10.51
CA SER A 64 -5.91 -0.53 -10.85
C SER A 64 -6.64 -0.37 -12.19
N LEU A 65 -6.36 -1.23 -13.18
CA LEU A 65 -7.08 -1.22 -14.45
C LEU A 65 -8.53 -1.64 -14.26
N GLN A 66 -8.78 -2.72 -13.50
CA GLN A 66 -10.14 -3.19 -13.21
C GLN A 66 -10.96 -2.14 -12.45
N LEU A 67 -10.36 -1.49 -11.44
CA LEU A 67 -10.98 -0.39 -10.70
C LEU A 67 -11.34 0.78 -11.62
N GLU A 68 -10.43 1.17 -12.51
CA GLU A 68 -10.62 2.28 -13.44
C GLU A 68 -11.71 1.98 -14.49
N GLU A 69 -11.74 0.77 -15.03
CA GLU A 69 -12.78 0.34 -15.94
C GLU A 69 -14.16 0.39 -15.27
N ARG A 70 -14.30 -0.20 -14.09
CA ARG A 70 -15.57 -0.22 -13.36
C ARG A 70 -16.04 1.17 -12.93
N HIS A 71 -15.10 2.04 -12.56
CA HIS A 71 -15.38 3.44 -12.26
C HIS A 71 -15.98 4.17 -13.47
N LYS A 72 -15.33 4.07 -14.64
CA LYS A 72 -15.80 4.73 -15.88
C LYS A 72 -17.16 4.20 -16.35
N HIS A 73 -17.39 2.89 -16.21
CA HIS A 73 -18.68 2.31 -16.55
C HIS A 73 -19.79 2.87 -15.66
N GLY A 74 -19.56 2.97 -14.34
CA GLY A 74 -20.52 3.56 -13.41
C GLY A 74 -20.83 5.03 -13.67
N GLU A 75 -19.83 5.82 -14.10
CA GLU A 75 -20.06 7.22 -14.52
C GLU A 75 -20.90 7.33 -15.81
N THR A 76 -20.80 6.34 -16.70
CA THR A 76 -21.48 6.36 -18.01
C THR A 76 -22.89 5.79 -17.95
N SER A 77 -23.15 4.78 -17.10
CA SER A 77 -24.46 4.14 -16.99
C SER A 77 -25.51 4.98 -16.26
N GLY A 78 -25.10 6.01 -15.51
CA GLY A 78 -26.02 6.85 -14.74
C GLY A 78 -26.71 6.11 -13.58
N GLU A 79 -26.23 4.92 -13.23
CA GLU A 79 -26.70 4.10 -12.10
C GLU A 79 -26.08 4.64 -10.80
N GLU A 80 -26.42 5.88 -10.45
CA GLU A 80 -25.88 6.57 -9.28
C GLU A 80 -26.28 5.91 -7.94
N GLU A 81 -27.19 4.91 -7.94
CA GLU A 81 -27.68 4.28 -6.71
C GLU A 81 -26.97 2.97 -6.32
N GLU A 82 -26.46 2.15 -7.25
CA GLU A 82 -25.89 0.83 -6.89
C GLU A 82 -24.40 0.88 -6.53
N GLU A 83 -24.02 0.40 -5.34
CA GLU A 83 -22.61 0.34 -4.92
C GLU A 83 -21.82 -0.63 -5.79
N VAL A 84 -20.80 -0.13 -6.49
CA VAL A 84 -19.93 -0.98 -7.32
C VAL A 84 -18.79 -1.52 -6.47
N VAL A 85 -18.78 -2.84 -6.27
CA VAL A 85 -17.73 -3.55 -5.53
C VAL A 85 -16.77 -4.24 -6.50
N VAL A 86 -15.48 -4.01 -6.30
CA VAL A 86 -14.41 -4.62 -7.10
C VAL A 86 -13.50 -5.43 -6.18
N ALA A 87 -13.33 -6.72 -6.49
CA ALA A 87 -12.41 -7.59 -5.78
C ALA A 87 -10.97 -7.27 -6.18
N THR A 88 -10.09 -7.03 -5.22
CA THR A 88 -8.67 -6.68 -5.46
C THR A 88 -7.72 -7.56 -4.65
N GLU A 89 -6.43 -7.50 -4.99
CA GLU A 89 -5.37 -8.28 -4.33
C GLU A 89 -5.76 -9.76 -4.24
N GLY A 90 -6.05 -10.37 -5.39
CA GLY A 90 -6.41 -11.77 -5.44
C GLY A 90 -7.74 -12.09 -4.75
N ARG A 91 -8.71 -11.16 -4.77
CA ARG A 91 -10.04 -11.29 -4.13
C ARG A 91 -10.02 -11.34 -2.61
N ARG A 92 -8.92 -10.95 -1.98
CA ARG A 92 -8.80 -10.83 -0.51
C ARG A 92 -9.41 -9.54 0.03
N PHE A 93 -9.55 -8.56 -0.84
CA PHE A 93 -10.14 -7.27 -0.53
C PHE A 93 -11.29 -6.94 -1.48
N ASP A 94 -12.23 -6.16 -0.98
CA ASP A 94 -13.32 -5.56 -1.72
C ASP A 94 -13.21 -4.04 -1.66
N VAL A 95 -13.02 -3.41 -2.82
CA VAL A 95 -13.05 -1.95 -2.97
C VAL A 95 -14.47 -1.54 -3.32
N ARG A 96 -15.05 -0.70 -2.47
CA ARG A 96 -16.32 0.00 -2.70
C ARG A 96 -16.01 1.33 -3.35
N LEU A 97 -16.32 1.44 -4.64
CA LEU A 97 -15.90 2.59 -5.43
C LEU A 97 -16.54 3.88 -4.94
N LYS A 98 -17.83 3.92 -4.58
CA LYS A 98 -18.47 5.18 -4.18
C LYS A 98 -18.00 5.62 -2.80
N GLU A 99 -17.86 4.68 -1.88
CA GLU A 99 -17.34 4.97 -0.54
C GLU A 99 -15.85 5.34 -0.52
N ARG A 100 -15.10 5.03 -1.60
CA ARG A 100 -13.64 5.17 -1.66
C ARG A 100 -12.96 4.41 -0.51
N ARG A 101 -13.42 3.19 -0.25
CA ARG A 101 -12.96 2.33 0.84
C ARG A 101 -12.68 0.90 0.41
N CYS A 102 -11.65 0.32 1.00
CA CYS A 102 -11.22 -1.07 0.80
C CYS A 102 -11.43 -1.89 2.08
N PHE A 103 -12.10 -3.03 1.96
CA PHE A 103 -12.47 -3.90 3.07
C PHE A 103 -11.81 -5.26 2.91
N ALA A 104 -11.20 -5.79 3.98
CA ALA A 104 -10.74 -7.16 3.97
C ALA A 104 -11.94 -8.13 3.99
N VAL A 105 -11.82 -9.22 3.25
CA VAL A 105 -12.89 -10.21 3.10
C VAL A 105 -12.76 -11.34 4.13
N TYR A 106 -11.52 -11.79 4.36
CA TYR A 106 -11.27 -13.01 5.14
C TYR A 106 -10.96 -12.71 6.61
N TRP A 107 -10.43 -11.54 6.93
CA TRP A 107 -10.09 -11.13 8.29
C TRP A 107 -10.71 -9.76 8.60
N GLU A 108 -10.78 -9.43 9.89
CA GLU A 108 -11.24 -8.12 10.32
C GLU A 108 -10.09 -7.11 10.35
N GLN A 109 -10.35 -5.95 9.78
CA GLN A 109 -9.50 -4.76 9.90
C GLN A 109 -10.35 -3.51 9.63
N PRO A 110 -9.91 -2.33 10.12
CA PRO A 110 -10.49 -1.07 9.69
C PRO A 110 -10.43 -0.92 8.16
N PRO A 111 -11.47 -0.36 7.52
CA PRO A 111 -11.44 -0.09 6.08
C PRO A 111 -10.31 0.87 5.73
N LEU A 112 -9.60 0.59 4.64
CA LEU A 112 -8.54 1.46 4.13
C LEU A 112 -9.14 2.51 3.20
N GLU A 113 -8.59 3.73 3.24
CA GLU A 113 -8.94 4.76 2.27
C GLU A 113 -8.37 4.39 0.91
N VAL A 114 -9.17 4.53 -0.14
CA VAL A 114 -8.80 4.30 -1.53
C VAL A 114 -8.89 5.61 -2.30
N ARG A 115 -7.97 5.84 -3.23
CA ARG A 115 -7.94 7.07 -4.03
C ARG A 115 -7.59 6.80 -5.48
N ARG A 116 -8.33 7.46 -6.37
CA ARG A 116 -8.04 7.51 -7.80
C ARG A 116 -7.07 8.66 -8.09
N CYS A 117 -5.80 8.35 -8.31
CA CYS A 117 -4.73 9.35 -8.33
C CYS A 117 -4.30 9.71 -9.75
N SER A 118 -4.12 11.01 -10.01
CA SER A 118 -3.55 11.54 -11.26
C SER A 118 -2.52 12.65 -11.07
N TRP A 119 -2.48 13.27 -9.89
CA TRP A 119 -1.53 14.33 -9.56
C TRP A 119 -0.87 14.07 -8.21
N PHE A 120 0.40 14.43 -8.11
CA PHE A 120 1.23 14.13 -6.94
C PHE A 120 2.09 15.33 -6.55
N HIS A 121 2.41 15.43 -5.27
CA HIS A 121 3.38 16.40 -4.76
C HIS A 121 4.47 15.75 -3.91
N LYS A 122 5.62 16.41 -3.85
CA LYS A 122 6.76 16.00 -3.04
C LYS A 122 7.48 17.22 -2.49
N GLY A 123 7.56 17.34 -1.16
CA GLY A 123 8.42 18.32 -0.52
C GLY A 123 9.90 17.91 -0.59
N ASP A 124 10.79 18.88 -0.36
CA ASP A 124 12.25 18.66 -0.44
C ASP A 124 12.75 17.61 0.57
N LYS A 125 12.09 17.54 1.73
CA LYS A 125 12.39 16.57 2.80
C LYS A 125 11.63 15.26 2.67
N ASP A 126 10.64 15.19 1.78
CA ASP A 126 9.84 13.99 1.61
C ASP A 126 10.62 12.98 0.77
N ILE A 127 10.51 11.70 1.09
CA ILE A 127 11.16 10.64 0.32
C ILE A 127 10.26 10.27 -0.89
N PHE A 128 8.97 10.15 -0.63
CA PHE A 128 7.97 9.69 -1.57
C PHE A 128 7.06 10.83 -2.06
N TYR A 129 6.44 10.61 -3.21
CA TYR A 129 5.38 11.48 -3.70
C TYR A 129 4.07 11.12 -3.01
N THR A 130 3.31 12.12 -2.59
CA THR A 130 1.97 11.96 -2.02
C THR A 130 0.93 12.34 -3.08
N PRO A 131 -0.11 11.52 -3.32
CA PRO A 131 -1.17 11.87 -4.24
C PRO A 131 -2.04 13.00 -3.68
N TYR A 132 -2.39 13.96 -4.53
CA TYR A 132 -3.41 14.95 -4.20
C TYR A 132 -4.78 14.28 -4.04
N PRO A 133 -5.70 14.87 -3.26
CA PRO A 133 -7.12 14.55 -3.31
C PRO A 133 -7.69 14.62 -4.74
N GLU A 134 -8.75 13.86 -5.02
CA GLU A 134 -9.33 13.72 -6.36
C GLU A 134 -9.89 15.05 -6.89
N ASP A 135 -10.61 15.79 -6.05
CA ASP A 135 -11.13 17.13 -6.36
C ASP A 135 -10.03 18.13 -6.71
N THR A 136 -8.95 18.11 -5.94
CA THR A 136 -7.76 18.94 -6.17
C THR A 136 -7.09 18.55 -7.49
N SER A 137 -6.98 17.24 -7.76
CA SER A 137 -6.40 16.71 -8.99
C SER A 137 -7.22 17.10 -10.22
N LEU A 138 -8.55 17.14 -10.14
CA LEU A 138 -9.43 17.61 -11.22
C LEU A 138 -9.17 19.08 -11.57
N VAL A 139 -9.09 19.96 -10.57
CA VAL A 139 -8.80 21.38 -10.79
C VAL A 139 -7.42 21.57 -11.42
N LEU A 140 -6.42 20.82 -10.96
CA LEU A 140 -5.07 20.84 -11.54
C LEU A 140 -5.07 20.37 -13.00
N GLU A 141 -5.81 19.30 -13.30
CA GLU A 141 -5.91 18.75 -14.65
C GLU A 141 -6.61 19.72 -15.62
N GLU A 142 -7.69 20.37 -15.21
CA GLU A 142 -8.37 21.39 -16.00
C GLU A 142 -7.44 22.58 -16.30
N ALA A 143 -6.71 23.05 -15.29
CA ALA A 143 -5.75 24.14 -15.44
C ALA A 143 -4.61 23.76 -16.39
N TYR A 144 -4.09 22.54 -16.27
CA TYR A 144 -3.06 21.99 -17.15
C TYR A 144 -3.54 21.86 -18.58
N MET A 145 -4.74 21.27 -18.80
CA MET A 145 -5.35 21.14 -20.13
C MET A 145 -5.47 22.51 -20.82
N MET A 146 -5.95 23.53 -20.09
CA MET A 146 -6.03 24.89 -20.63
C MET A 146 -4.65 25.47 -20.96
N ALA A 147 -3.65 25.26 -20.11
CA ALA A 147 -2.28 25.73 -20.33
C ALA A 147 -1.67 25.15 -21.60
N VAL A 148 -1.85 23.83 -21.81
CA VAL A 148 -1.39 23.12 -23.00
C VAL A 148 -2.11 23.61 -24.25
N LYS A 149 -3.46 23.63 -24.25
CA LYS A 149 -4.26 24.01 -25.42
C LYS A 149 -4.06 25.47 -25.86
N LEU A 150 -3.91 26.38 -24.91
CA LEU A 150 -3.72 27.81 -25.18
C LEU A 150 -2.25 28.21 -25.30
N ASN A 151 -1.33 27.28 -25.02
CA ASN A 151 0.10 27.52 -24.87
C ASN A 151 0.43 28.71 -23.93
N ASP A 152 -0.38 28.91 -22.88
CA ASP A 152 -0.25 29.99 -21.91
C ASP A 152 0.05 29.44 -20.51
N TRP A 153 1.34 29.36 -20.21
CA TRP A 153 1.87 28.89 -18.93
C TRP A 153 2.19 30.04 -17.95
N LYS A 154 2.42 31.26 -18.47
CA LYS A 154 3.02 32.37 -17.70
C LYS A 154 2.10 32.91 -16.59
N LYS A 155 0.82 32.54 -16.61
CA LYS A 155 -0.21 33.03 -15.68
C LYS A 155 -1.00 31.92 -14.98
N LYS A 156 -0.64 30.65 -15.14
CA LYS A 156 -1.40 29.54 -14.56
C LYS A 156 -1.00 29.29 -13.11
N LYS A 157 -1.64 30.05 -12.24
CA LYS A 157 -1.60 29.89 -10.78
C LYS A 157 -2.97 29.40 -10.32
N ILE A 158 -2.98 28.33 -9.54
CA ILE A 158 -4.15 27.76 -8.90
C ILE A 158 -4.01 28.02 -7.40
N GLU A 159 -4.88 28.86 -6.84
CA GLU A 159 -4.91 29.15 -5.40
C GLU A 159 -5.94 28.25 -4.74
N PHE A 160 -5.52 27.51 -3.72
CA PHE A 160 -6.40 26.65 -2.94
C PHE A 160 -6.94 27.39 -1.71
N PRO A 161 -8.12 27.01 -1.20
CA PRO A 161 -8.69 27.58 0.03
C PRO A 161 -7.78 27.43 1.26
N THR A 162 -6.83 26.49 1.22
CA THR A 162 -5.81 26.26 2.24
C THR A 162 -4.73 27.35 2.29
N GLY A 163 -4.71 28.30 1.35
CA GLY A 163 -3.66 29.32 1.20
C GLY A 163 -2.42 28.82 0.47
N GLU A 164 -2.47 27.62 -0.10
CA GLU A 164 -1.42 27.07 -0.95
C GLU A 164 -1.69 27.42 -2.42
N THR A 165 -0.64 27.71 -3.18
CA THR A 165 -0.73 28.02 -4.61
C THR A 165 0.11 27.05 -5.41
N VAL A 166 -0.49 26.43 -6.43
CA VAL A 166 0.23 25.66 -7.44
C VAL A 166 0.47 26.53 -8.67
N VAL A 167 1.72 26.55 -9.15
CA VAL A 167 2.15 27.28 -10.33
C VAL A 167 2.63 26.30 -11.39
N LEU A 168 1.98 26.33 -12.55
CA LEU A 168 2.30 25.48 -13.69
C LEU A 168 3.22 26.25 -14.66
N HIS A 169 4.54 26.08 -14.57
CA HIS A 169 5.49 26.81 -15.42
C HIS A 169 5.68 26.17 -16.79
N SER A 170 5.64 24.83 -16.84
CA SER A 170 5.72 24.01 -18.06
C SER A 170 5.24 22.59 -17.74
N PRO A 171 5.07 21.70 -18.75
CA PRO A 171 4.69 20.31 -18.51
C PRO A 171 5.61 19.55 -17.54
N LYS A 172 6.90 19.93 -17.48
CA LYS A 172 7.91 19.25 -16.65
C LYS A 172 8.25 20.00 -15.35
N LEU A 173 7.83 21.26 -15.23
CA LEU A 173 8.15 22.14 -14.11
C LEU A 173 6.87 22.74 -13.52
N MET A 174 6.41 22.15 -12.42
CA MET A 174 5.22 22.57 -11.68
C MET A 174 5.58 22.59 -10.19
N THR A 175 5.18 23.66 -9.48
CA THR A 175 5.57 23.86 -8.08
C THR A 175 4.38 24.25 -7.22
N GLN A 176 4.39 23.84 -5.96
CA GLN A 176 3.43 24.27 -4.95
C GLN A 176 4.15 25.11 -3.89
N GLN A 177 3.58 26.26 -3.54
CA GLN A 177 4.13 27.20 -2.58
C GLN A 177 3.03 27.64 -1.61
N GLN A 178 3.41 27.96 -0.37
CA GLN A 178 2.47 28.52 0.59
C GLN A 178 2.47 30.05 0.48
N THR A 179 1.30 30.65 0.28
CA THR A 179 1.18 32.11 0.16
C THR A 179 1.02 32.68 1.56
N ILE A 180 2.07 33.30 2.11
CA ILE A 180 1.96 34.00 3.40
C ILE A 180 1.19 35.31 3.15
N PRO A 181 0.07 35.58 3.84
CA PRO A 181 -0.64 36.85 3.73
C PRO A 181 0.28 38.01 4.12
N LEU A 182 0.29 39.08 3.32
CA LEU A 182 1.19 40.25 3.47
C LEU A 182 1.17 40.90 4.87
N LYS A 183 0.11 40.68 5.66
CA LYS A 183 -0.06 41.24 7.01
C LYS A 183 0.84 40.60 8.07
N ASP A 184 1.37 39.40 7.83
CA ASP A 184 2.12 38.61 8.83
C ASP A 184 3.64 38.55 8.56
N TRP A 185 4.11 39.22 7.50
CA TRP A 185 5.53 39.25 7.09
C TRP A 185 6.46 39.72 8.23
N ILE A 186 5.97 40.58 9.12
CA ILE A 186 6.79 41.30 10.10
C ILE A 186 7.18 40.41 11.30
N SER A 187 6.62 39.21 11.48
CA SER A 187 6.72 38.52 12.77
C SER A 187 7.43 37.15 12.82
N LEU A 188 7.90 36.55 11.71
CA LEU A 188 8.61 35.26 11.79
C LEU A 188 9.74 35.10 10.74
N PRO A 189 11.02 35.18 11.14
CA PRO A 189 12.13 34.75 10.31
C PRO A 189 12.48 33.28 10.60
N SER A 190 11.70 32.29 10.12
CA SER A 190 12.17 30.88 10.11
C SER A 190 11.32 29.81 9.38
N VAL A 191 10.23 30.11 8.67
CA VAL A 191 9.53 29.07 7.88
C VAL A 191 9.31 29.52 6.44
N GLN A 192 10.39 29.72 5.69
CA GLN A 192 10.30 29.64 4.22
C GLN A 192 9.97 28.19 3.88
N SER A 193 8.68 27.89 3.71
CA SER A 193 8.23 26.60 3.18
C SER A 193 8.82 26.47 1.77
N GLN A 194 9.83 25.61 1.62
CA GLN A 194 10.46 25.37 0.32
C GLN A 194 9.38 24.92 -0.68
N PRO A 195 9.45 25.38 -1.94
CA PRO A 195 8.49 24.98 -2.96
C PRO A 195 8.48 23.44 -3.11
N ARG A 196 7.30 22.84 -3.02
CA ARG A 196 7.13 21.41 -3.30
C ARG A 196 7.08 21.18 -4.80
N THR A 197 7.62 20.06 -5.25
CA THR A 197 7.52 19.63 -6.64
C THR A 197 6.15 19.03 -6.88
N VAL A 198 5.51 19.40 -8.00
CA VAL A 198 4.23 18.84 -8.44
C VAL A 198 4.44 18.04 -9.72
N LYS A 199 3.82 16.87 -9.80
CA LYS A 199 3.92 15.95 -10.95
C LYS A 199 2.54 15.48 -11.39
N ARG A 200 2.39 15.35 -12.71
CA ARG A 200 1.20 14.83 -13.39
C ARG A 200 1.47 13.39 -13.82
N GLY A 201 0.53 12.49 -13.54
CA GLY A 201 0.64 11.06 -13.82
C GLY A 201 1.79 10.38 -13.07
N LEU A 202 2.07 9.13 -13.45
CA LEU A 202 3.14 8.31 -12.86
C LEU A 202 4.41 8.22 -13.70
N GLU A 203 4.42 8.71 -14.94
CA GLU A 203 5.53 8.54 -15.89
C GLU A 203 6.88 9.07 -15.34
N ASP A 204 6.83 10.20 -14.66
CA ASP A 204 7.99 10.89 -14.08
C ASP A 204 8.25 10.54 -12.61
N ILE A 205 7.46 9.62 -12.03
CA ILE A 205 7.52 9.27 -10.61
C ILE A 205 8.10 7.87 -10.48
N ARG A 206 9.19 7.75 -9.71
CA ARG A 206 9.81 6.46 -9.40
C ARG A 206 8.98 5.74 -8.33
N ILE A 207 7.89 5.11 -8.75
CA ILE A 207 7.09 4.19 -7.93
C ILE A 207 7.13 2.81 -8.60
N GLU A 208 7.49 1.79 -7.83
CA GLU A 208 7.40 0.40 -8.27
C GLU A 208 5.93 -0.03 -8.21
N LEU A 209 5.36 -0.36 -9.37
CA LEU A 209 4.00 -0.85 -9.49
C LEU A 209 4.01 -2.38 -9.51
N PRO A 210 3.33 -3.06 -8.58
CA PRO A 210 3.17 -4.51 -8.64
C PRO A 210 2.48 -4.92 -9.94
N GLU A 211 2.94 -5.97 -10.62
CA GLU A 211 2.29 -6.45 -11.85
C GLU A 211 0.94 -7.12 -11.58
N GLY A 212 0.78 -7.76 -10.42
CA GLY A 212 -0.41 -8.52 -10.04
C GLY A 212 -0.05 -9.91 -9.51
N GLU A 213 -1.07 -10.71 -9.22
CA GLU A 213 -0.92 -12.12 -8.81
C GLU A 213 -1.77 -13.00 -9.72
N PRO A 214 -1.38 -14.26 -10.00
CA PRO A 214 -2.21 -15.16 -10.80
C PRO A 214 -3.62 -15.31 -10.23
N ASP A 215 -4.63 -15.15 -11.08
CA ASP A 215 -6.03 -15.16 -10.69
C ASP A 215 -6.57 -16.54 -10.29
N GLN A 216 -5.95 -17.59 -10.83
CA GLN A 216 -6.20 -18.99 -10.53
C GLN A 216 -5.50 -19.39 -9.23
N VAL A 217 -6.23 -20.06 -8.35
CA VAL A 217 -5.71 -20.66 -7.12
C VAL A 217 -5.69 -22.17 -7.25
N ASP A 218 -4.52 -22.78 -7.14
CA ASP A 218 -4.35 -24.25 -7.26
C ASP A 218 -4.32 -24.95 -5.90
N HIS A 219 -4.01 -24.21 -4.84
CA HIS A 219 -3.91 -24.74 -3.49
C HIS A 219 -4.33 -23.68 -2.47
N LEU A 220 -5.25 -24.03 -1.57
CA LEU A 220 -5.65 -23.22 -0.43
C LEU A 220 -5.00 -23.74 0.86
N VAL A 221 -4.32 -22.86 1.60
CA VAL A 221 -3.66 -23.18 2.86
C VAL A 221 -4.22 -22.32 3.99
N PHE A 222 -4.83 -22.95 4.98
CA PHE A 222 -5.25 -22.27 6.21
C PHE A 222 -4.07 -22.17 7.18
N MET A 223 -3.71 -20.94 7.57
CA MET A 223 -2.60 -20.67 8.47
C MET A 223 -3.12 -20.39 9.89
N VAL A 224 -2.95 -21.38 10.77
CA VAL A 224 -3.32 -21.31 12.18
C VAL A 224 -2.12 -20.89 13.00
N HIS A 225 -2.23 -19.76 13.68
CA HIS A 225 -1.19 -19.33 14.61
C HIS A 225 -1.31 -20.05 15.96
N GLY A 226 -0.20 -20.12 16.68
CA GLY A 226 -0.13 -20.64 18.05
C GLY A 226 -0.73 -19.67 19.06
N ILE A 227 -0.53 -19.99 20.33
CA ILE A 227 -1.16 -19.28 21.44
C ILE A 227 -0.73 -17.80 21.51
N GLY A 228 -1.72 -16.93 21.70
CA GLY A 228 -1.56 -15.50 21.90
C GLY A 228 -1.83 -14.69 20.61
N PRO A 229 -2.01 -13.36 20.76
CA PRO A 229 -2.35 -12.47 19.64
C PRO A 229 -1.17 -12.20 18.70
N THR A 230 0.04 -12.66 19.06
CA THR A 230 1.29 -12.38 18.37
C THR A 230 1.90 -13.65 17.80
N CYS A 231 2.27 -13.61 16.53
CA CYS A 231 2.61 -14.77 15.72
C CYS A 231 4.11 -14.91 15.43
N ASP A 232 4.91 -13.87 15.64
CA ASP A 232 6.35 -13.87 15.38
C ASP A 232 7.17 -13.11 16.45
N ILE A 233 8.49 -13.14 16.29
CA ILE A 233 9.44 -12.43 17.18
C ILE A 233 9.26 -10.91 17.16
N GLN A 234 8.55 -10.37 16.17
CA GLN A 234 8.24 -8.95 16.03
C GLN A 234 6.90 -8.58 16.69
N LEU A 235 6.25 -9.53 17.36
CA LEU A 235 4.95 -9.36 18.01
C LEU A 235 3.84 -8.92 17.04
N ARG A 236 3.91 -9.35 15.77
CA ARG A 236 2.88 -9.06 14.76
C ARG A 236 1.73 -10.05 14.85
N GLY A 237 0.53 -9.64 14.44
CA GLY A 237 -0.61 -10.55 14.30
C GLY A 237 -0.46 -11.54 13.14
N VAL A 238 -1.42 -12.46 13.00
CA VAL A 238 -1.35 -13.54 11.99
C VAL A 238 -1.36 -12.99 10.55
N VAL A 239 -2.10 -11.92 10.28
CA VAL A 239 -2.29 -11.38 8.92
C VAL A 239 -0.96 -10.92 8.29
N PRO A 240 -0.12 -10.06 8.93
CA PRO A 240 1.21 -9.74 8.41
C PRO A 240 2.10 -10.95 8.15
N CYS A 241 2.10 -11.95 9.03
CA CYS A 241 2.90 -13.16 8.84
C CYS A 241 2.44 -13.93 7.60
N VAL A 242 1.13 -14.09 7.40
CA VAL A 242 0.57 -14.74 6.22
C VAL A 242 0.89 -13.95 4.94
N ASN A 243 0.93 -12.61 4.99
CA ASN A 243 1.37 -11.80 3.86
C ASN A 243 2.83 -12.08 3.47
N ASP A 244 3.73 -12.29 4.44
CA ASP A 244 5.12 -12.66 4.16
C ASP A 244 5.21 -14.03 3.47
N PHE A 245 4.40 -15.01 3.88
CA PHE A 245 4.29 -16.31 3.21
C PHE A 245 3.76 -16.20 1.78
N ARG A 246 2.75 -15.36 1.53
CA ARG A 246 2.24 -15.08 0.17
C ARG A 246 3.35 -14.49 -0.70
N GLY A 247 4.04 -13.46 -0.22
CA GLY A 247 5.14 -12.82 -0.94
C GLY A 247 6.29 -13.77 -1.27
N ALA A 248 6.68 -14.60 -0.30
CA ALA A 248 7.70 -15.63 -0.50
C ALA A 248 7.25 -16.69 -1.53
N SER A 249 6.01 -17.18 -1.44
CA SER A 249 5.45 -18.14 -2.38
C SER A 249 5.39 -17.60 -3.80
N LEU A 250 4.89 -16.36 -3.99
CA LEU A 250 4.86 -15.69 -5.30
C LEU A 250 6.26 -15.45 -5.87
N SER A 251 7.22 -15.09 -5.00
CA SER A 251 8.63 -14.93 -5.40
C SER A 251 9.24 -16.25 -5.87
N LEU A 252 8.92 -17.37 -5.23
CA LEU A 252 9.36 -18.70 -5.64
C LEU A 252 8.70 -19.15 -6.95
N LEU A 253 7.39 -18.96 -7.09
CA LEU A 253 6.66 -19.25 -8.34
C LEU A 253 7.24 -18.45 -9.50
N SER A 254 7.44 -17.15 -9.31
CA SER A 254 8.00 -16.28 -10.34
C SER A 254 9.48 -16.57 -10.62
N SER A 255 10.30 -17.05 -9.70
CA SER A 255 11.73 -17.30 -9.98
C SER A 255 12.00 -18.68 -10.59
N HIS A 256 11.28 -19.71 -10.14
CA HIS A 256 11.59 -21.11 -10.46
C HIS A 256 10.61 -21.77 -11.42
N PHE A 257 9.42 -21.19 -11.63
CA PHE A 257 8.32 -21.84 -12.37
C PHE A 257 7.77 -21.00 -13.54
N LYS A 258 8.52 -20.02 -14.08
CA LYS A 258 8.08 -19.16 -15.21
C LYS A 258 7.69 -19.91 -16.49
N GLN A 259 8.09 -21.17 -16.65
CA GLN A 259 7.84 -22.00 -17.82
C GLN A 259 7.64 -23.46 -17.40
N SER A 260 6.40 -23.87 -17.11
CA SER A 260 6.02 -25.25 -17.46
C SER A 260 6.03 -25.34 -18.98
N GLN A 261 6.75 -26.31 -19.54
CA GLN A 261 6.88 -26.51 -21.00
C GLN A 261 5.54 -26.86 -21.69
N ASP A 262 4.46 -27.03 -20.93
CA ASP A 262 3.17 -27.56 -21.39
C ASP A 262 2.08 -26.51 -21.60
N GLY A 263 2.36 -25.21 -21.41
CA GLY A 263 1.37 -24.14 -21.62
C GLY A 263 0.22 -24.12 -20.60
N THR A 264 0.24 -25.00 -19.60
CA THR A 264 -0.60 -24.91 -18.41
C THR A 264 -0.12 -23.77 -17.52
N HIS A 265 -0.89 -22.69 -17.48
CA HIS A 265 -0.69 -21.62 -16.51
C HIS A 265 -0.80 -22.20 -15.09
N MET A 266 0.31 -22.19 -14.34
CA MET A 266 0.30 -22.51 -12.92
C MET A 266 -0.41 -21.39 -12.16
N GLY A 267 -1.39 -21.75 -11.35
CA GLY A 267 -2.02 -20.87 -10.39
C GLY A 267 -1.12 -20.61 -9.18
N ARG A 268 -1.62 -19.77 -8.26
CA ARG A 268 -0.94 -19.47 -7.00
C ARG A 268 -1.40 -20.38 -5.86
N VAL A 269 -0.61 -20.40 -4.80
CA VAL A 269 -1.03 -20.92 -3.50
C VAL A 269 -1.65 -19.76 -2.72
N GLU A 270 -2.92 -19.91 -2.31
CA GLU A 270 -3.60 -18.93 -1.48
C GLU A 270 -3.47 -19.32 -0.02
N PHE A 271 -2.97 -18.40 0.80
CA PHE A 271 -2.85 -18.59 2.24
C PHE A 271 -3.93 -17.77 2.94
N LEU A 272 -4.71 -18.34 3.85
CA LEU A 272 -5.71 -17.61 4.63
C LEU A 272 -5.37 -17.62 6.12
N PRO A 273 -5.32 -16.45 6.79
CA PRO A 273 -5.08 -16.39 8.23
C PRO A 273 -6.29 -16.90 9.00
N VAL A 274 -6.05 -17.80 9.96
CA VAL A 274 -7.06 -18.28 10.92
C VAL A 274 -6.80 -17.58 12.27
N ASP A 275 -7.49 -16.46 12.49
CA ASP A 275 -7.43 -15.68 13.73
C ASP A 275 -8.44 -16.22 14.75
N TRP A 276 -8.12 -17.37 15.34
CA TRP A 276 -9.00 -18.04 16.30
C TRP A 276 -8.96 -17.42 17.69
N HIS A 277 -7.83 -16.81 18.08
CA HIS A 277 -7.65 -16.20 19.41
C HIS A 277 -8.63 -15.06 19.60
N ARG A 278 -8.77 -14.18 18.61
CA ARG A 278 -9.74 -13.08 18.66
C ARG A 278 -11.19 -13.57 18.72
N VAL A 279 -11.54 -14.63 18.00
CA VAL A 279 -12.89 -15.22 18.04
C VAL A 279 -13.17 -15.83 19.40
N LEU A 280 -12.18 -16.51 20.00
CA LEU A 280 -12.29 -17.10 21.32
C LEU A 280 -12.45 -16.06 22.43
N HIS A 281 -11.78 -14.92 22.32
CA HIS A 281 -11.88 -13.80 23.27
C HIS A 281 -12.95 -12.75 22.89
N GLY A 282 -13.75 -13.01 21.85
CA GLY A 282 -14.88 -12.16 21.50
C GLY A 282 -16.05 -12.31 22.47
N ASP A 283 -16.95 -11.32 22.50
CA ASP A 283 -18.13 -11.26 23.38
C ASP A 283 -19.06 -12.50 23.27
N ALA A 284 -18.92 -13.29 22.20
CA ALA A 284 -19.79 -14.42 21.89
C ALA A 284 -19.51 -15.69 22.70
N THR A 285 -18.29 -15.88 23.21
CA THR A 285 -17.91 -17.13 23.92
C THR A 285 -18.05 -17.04 25.43
N GLY A 286 -18.13 -15.82 25.98
CA GLY A 286 -18.19 -15.57 27.44
C GLY A 286 -16.92 -15.95 28.21
N VAL A 287 -15.87 -16.36 27.50
CA VAL A 287 -14.60 -16.82 28.08
C VAL A 287 -13.93 -15.68 28.86
N ASP A 288 -13.94 -14.47 28.31
CA ASP A 288 -13.36 -13.28 28.96
C ASP A 288 -14.10 -12.91 30.25
N ASP A 289 -15.42 -13.09 30.31
CA ASP A 289 -16.22 -12.84 31.51
C ASP A 289 -15.89 -13.86 32.61
N ASP A 290 -15.73 -15.13 32.25
CA ASP A 290 -15.30 -16.17 33.18
C ASP A 290 -13.86 -15.93 33.66
N ILE A 291 -12.97 -15.47 32.78
CA ILE A 291 -11.58 -15.07 33.12
C ILE A 291 -11.57 -13.87 34.08
N GLN A 292 -12.41 -12.87 33.85
CA GLN A 292 -12.54 -11.70 34.72
C GLN A 292 -13.06 -12.09 36.11
N ARG A 293 -13.92 -13.11 36.20
CA ARG A 293 -14.47 -13.59 37.48
C ARG A 293 -13.44 -14.29 38.35
N ILE A 294 -12.41 -14.91 37.77
CA ILE A 294 -11.39 -15.69 38.48
C ILE A 294 -10.09 -14.92 38.75
N THR A 295 -9.83 -13.82 38.04
CA THR A 295 -8.60 -13.04 38.23
C THR A 295 -8.70 -12.05 39.39
N LEU A 296 -7.69 -12.06 40.28
CA LEU A 296 -7.66 -11.18 41.46
C LEU A 296 -7.57 -9.68 41.05
N PRO A 297 -8.38 -8.79 41.67
CA PRO A 297 -8.39 -7.35 41.34
C PRO A 297 -7.07 -6.60 41.64
N SER A 298 -6.18 -7.21 42.43
CA SER A 298 -5.11 -6.54 43.14
C SER A 298 -3.89 -6.17 42.30
N ILE A 299 -3.74 -6.67 41.06
CA ILE A 299 -2.54 -6.44 40.24
C ILE A 299 -2.87 -6.26 38.75
N SER A 300 -3.18 -5.03 38.34
CA SER A 300 -3.67 -4.71 36.98
C SER A 300 -2.71 -5.06 35.84
N ARG A 301 -1.39 -4.92 36.05
CA ARG A 301 -0.37 -5.21 35.01
C ARG A 301 -0.10 -6.71 34.85
N LEU A 302 -0.06 -7.45 35.97
CA LEU A 302 0.11 -8.89 35.96
C LEU A 302 -1.15 -9.59 35.45
N ARG A 303 -2.34 -9.02 35.72
CA ARG A 303 -3.61 -9.41 35.11
C ARG A 303 -3.59 -9.31 33.59
N GLN A 304 -3.10 -8.20 33.05
CA GLN A 304 -3.02 -8.01 31.60
C GLN A 304 -2.12 -9.06 30.95
N PHE A 305 -0.95 -9.34 31.55
CA PHE A 305 -0.01 -10.37 31.10
C PHE A 305 -0.54 -11.81 31.32
N SER A 306 -1.22 -12.07 32.44
CA SER A 306 -1.79 -13.38 32.76
C SER A 306 -2.94 -13.72 31.81
N ASN A 307 -3.83 -12.76 31.53
CA ASN A 307 -4.95 -12.93 30.61
C ASN A 307 -4.49 -13.04 29.15
N SER A 308 -3.40 -12.36 28.77
CA SER A 308 -2.92 -12.35 27.38
C SER A 308 -2.03 -13.53 26.98
N THR A 309 -1.53 -14.34 27.93
CA THR A 309 -0.45 -15.30 27.64
C THR A 309 -0.43 -16.52 28.56
N VAL A 310 -0.60 -16.33 29.88
CA VAL A 310 -0.43 -17.41 30.87
C VAL A 310 -1.69 -18.27 31.01
N LEU A 311 -2.87 -17.66 30.93
CA LEU A 311 -4.15 -18.36 30.97
C LEU A 311 -4.31 -19.31 29.77
N ASP A 312 -3.94 -18.87 28.57
CA ASP A 312 -4.01 -19.69 27.35
C ASP A 312 -3.16 -20.98 27.45
N LEU A 313 -2.02 -20.92 28.14
CA LEU A 313 -1.17 -22.08 28.44
C LEU A 313 -1.84 -23.05 29.44
N PHE A 314 -2.53 -22.52 30.46
CA PHE A 314 -3.27 -23.34 31.42
C PHE A 314 -4.53 -23.96 30.81
N PHE A 315 -5.15 -23.24 29.87
CA PHE A 315 -6.33 -23.65 29.16
C PHE A 315 -6.09 -24.81 28.18
N TYR A 316 -4.94 -24.85 27.51
CA TYR A 316 -4.54 -25.99 26.67
C TYR A 316 -4.42 -27.31 27.47
N ASN A 317 -4.13 -27.22 28.77
CA ASN A 317 -4.03 -28.38 29.66
C ASN A 317 -5.38 -28.81 30.27
N SER A 318 -6.45 -28.04 30.05
CA SER A 318 -7.81 -28.38 30.49
C SER A 318 -8.57 -29.07 29.36
N PRO A 319 -9.03 -30.33 29.52
CA PRO A 319 -9.72 -31.07 28.47
C PRO A 319 -10.95 -30.35 27.90
N THR A 320 -11.70 -29.64 28.74
CA THR A 320 -12.91 -28.91 28.34
C THR A 320 -12.58 -27.72 27.44
N TYR A 321 -11.52 -26.97 27.76
CA TYR A 321 -11.17 -25.76 27.03
C TYR A 321 -10.39 -26.08 25.75
N CYS A 322 -9.59 -27.14 25.76
CA CYS A 322 -8.96 -27.68 24.55
C CYS A 322 -10.01 -27.99 23.47
N GLN A 323 -11.14 -28.62 23.85
CA GLN A 323 -12.25 -28.86 22.91
C GLN A 323 -12.83 -27.54 22.38
N THR A 324 -13.06 -26.54 23.24
CA THR A 324 -13.54 -25.22 22.82
C THR A 324 -12.60 -24.56 21.80
N ILE A 325 -11.29 -24.64 22.01
CA ILE A 325 -10.30 -24.11 21.04
C ILE A 325 -10.40 -24.86 19.71
N ILE A 326 -10.42 -26.19 19.74
CA ILE A 326 -10.52 -27.03 18.55
C ILE A 326 -11.80 -26.69 17.77
N ASP A 327 -12.94 -26.61 18.46
CA ASP A 327 -14.23 -26.27 17.86
C ASP A 327 -14.22 -24.85 17.27
N THR A 328 -13.57 -23.91 17.94
CA THR A 328 -13.42 -22.52 17.45
C THR A 328 -12.56 -22.47 16.19
N VAL A 329 -11.40 -23.12 16.19
CA VAL A 329 -10.50 -23.21 15.04
C VAL A 329 -11.20 -23.90 13.86
N ALA A 330 -11.87 -25.02 14.10
CA ALA A 330 -12.60 -25.75 13.08
C ALA A 330 -13.76 -24.91 12.49
N SER A 331 -14.53 -24.24 13.35
CA SER A 331 -15.59 -23.33 12.94
C SER A 331 -15.06 -22.18 12.07
N GLU A 332 -13.93 -21.58 12.47
CA GLU A 332 -13.32 -20.47 11.74
C GLU A 332 -12.74 -20.91 10.38
N ILE A 333 -12.09 -22.07 10.32
CA ILE A 333 -11.65 -22.67 9.04
C ILE A 333 -12.85 -22.91 8.12
N ASN A 334 -13.94 -23.48 8.65
CA ASN A 334 -15.15 -23.73 7.86
C ASN A 334 -15.78 -22.42 7.35
N ARG A 335 -15.83 -21.38 8.18
CA ARG A 335 -16.31 -20.05 7.80
C ARG A 335 -15.46 -19.48 6.66
N LEU A 336 -14.14 -19.47 6.81
CA LEU A 336 -13.20 -18.98 5.80
C LEU A 336 -13.29 -19.77 4.49
N HIS A 337 -13.40 -21.10 4.58
CA HIS A 337 -13.56 -21.98 3.42
C HIS A 337 -14.85 -21.68 2.66
N GLN A 338 -15.98 -21.48 3.36
CA GLN A 338 -17.24 -21.10 2.72
C GLN A 338 -17.13 -19.77 1.97
N VAL A 339 -16.56 -18.74 2.61
CA VAL A 339 -16.34 -17.43 1.97
C VAL A 339 -15.41 -17.58 0.76
N PHE A 340 -14.37 -18.39 0.87
CA PHE A 340 -13.43 -18.64 -0.23
C PHE A 340 -14.11 -19.29 -1.43
N LEU A 341 -14.92 -20.34 -1.23
CA LEU A 341 -15.64 -21.02 -2.30
C LEU A 341 -16.71 -20.16 -2.96
N GLN A 342 -17.37 -19.27 -2.20
CA GLN A 342 -18.31 -18.29 -2.77
C GLN A 342 -17.61 -17.36 -3.76
N ARG A 343 -16.35 -16.99 -3.47
CA ARG A 343 -15.55 -16.08 -4.30
C ARG A 343 -14.71 -16.80 -5.37
N HIS A 344 -14.52 -18.11 -5.22
CA HIS A 344 -13.84 -18.97 -6.19
C HIS A 344 -14.72 -20.18 -6.55
N PRO A 345 -15.84 -19.99 -7.28
CA PRO A 345 -16.77 -21.08 -7.58
C PRO A 345 -16.18 -22.23 -8.41
N GLN A 346 -15.08 -21.95 -9.13
CA GLN A 346 -14.38 -22.92 -9.99
C GLN A 346 -13.17 -23.57 -9.29
N PHE A 347 -12.96 -23.35 -8.00
CA PHE A 347 -11.84 -23.92 -7.28
C PHE A 347 -11.97 -25.44 -7.18
N THR A 348 -10.98 -26.16 -7.72
CA THR A 348 -10.84 -27.62 -7.63
C THR A 348 -9.49 -28.04 -7.06
N GLY A 349 -8.79 -27.11 -6.42
CA GLY A 349 -7.43 -27.29 -5.92
C GLY A 349 -7.36 -28.08 -4.62
N ALA A 350 -6.13 -28.30 -4.15
CA ALA A 350 -5.88 -28.95 -2.87
C ALA A 350 -6.16 -27.98 -1.70
N VAL A 351 -6.53 -28.54 -0.54
CA VAL A 351 -6.69 -27.78 0.70
C VAL A 351 -5.73 -28.35 1.74
N SER A 352 -5.02 -27.47 2.45
CA SER A 352 -4.11 -27.87 3.53
C SER A 352 -4.21 -26.94 4.73
N LEU A 353 -3.74 -27.44 5.87
CA LEU A 353 -3.71 -26.73 7.14
C LEU A 353 -2.25 -26.63 7.59
N ALA A 354 -1.82 -25.42 7.94
CA ALA A 354 -0.47 -25.14 8.43
C ALA A 354 -0.57 -24.47 9.81
N GLY A 355 0.14 -25.01 10.80
CA GLY A 355 0.17 -24.46 12.15
C GLY A 355 1.55 -24.01 12.58
N HIS A 356 1.66 -22.82 13.18
CA HIS A 356 2.93 -22.26 13.67
C HIS A 356 2.79 -21.75 15.11
N SER A 357 3.55 -22.30 16.06
CA SER A 357 3.66 -21.76 17.44
C SER A 357 5.00 -21.06 17.66
N LEU A 358 5.06 -20.21 18.70
CA LEU A 358 6.26 -19.59 19.27
C LEU A 358 7.21 -20.61 19.96
N GLY A 359 7.38 -21.81 19.39
CA GLY A 359 8.31 -22.83 19.92
C GLY A 359 8.13 -24.27 19.45
N GLN A 360 7.03 -24.64 18.77
CA GLN A 360 6.85 -25.99 18.22
C GLN A 360 5.65 -26.06 17.25
N TYR A 361 5.74 -26.90 16.22
CA TYR A 361 4.66 -27.22 15.28
C TYR A 361 3.36 -27.59 16.02
N VAL A 362 2.23 -26.95 15.68
CA VAL A 362 0.95 -27.16 16.39
C VAL A 362 0.08 -28.24 15.75
N ILE A 363 0.45 -28.82 14.61
CA ILE A 363 -0.48 -29.71 13.91
C ILE A 363 0.20 -31.02 13.55
N ASP A 364 0.02 -32.00 14.44
CA ASP A 364 0.09 -33.42 14.11
C ASP A 364 -1.35 -33.89 13.84
N LEU A 365 -1.72 -33.98 12.56
CA LEU A 365 -2.92 -34.69 12.13
C LEU A 365 -2.47 -36.08 11.70
N SER A 366 -2.59 -37.05 12.61
CA SER A 366 -2.40 -38.47 12.32
C SER A 366 -3.69 -39.15 11.90
#